data_AF-A0A966WL69-F1
#
_entry.id   AF-A0A966WL69-F1
#
_cell.length_a   1.000
_cell.length_b   1.000
_cell.length_c   1.000
_cell.angle_alpha   90.00
_cell.angle_beta   90.00
_cell.angle_gamma   90.00
#
_symmetry.space_group_name_H-M   'P 1'
#
loop_
_entity.id
_entity.type
_entity.pdbx_description
1 polymer ?
#
loop_
_entity_poly.entity_id
_entity_poly.type
_entity_poly.pdbx_seq_one_letter_code
_entity_poly.pdbx_strand_id
1 'polypeptide(L)'
;YFELVDRRIQDIRESRLPGFQSIGEFMDRRLSPARSTCDWVARRQTALSERVSRMSNLLRTRVDFQQEQSSQALLAAMNKRQGMQLKLQTTVEGLSVAAITYYIAGLMHYVAEGLAAKGWVSDPTMATAWAVPVIALVVWWITRRLHYKVFRPDA
;
A
#
# COMPACT_ATOMS: atom_id res chain seq x y z
N TYR A 1 -30.90 13.81 43.47
CA TYR A 1 -30.56 14.41 44.78
C TYR A 1 -31.45 15.61 45.09
N PHE A 2 -31.57 16.60 44.20
CA PHE A 2 -32.47 17.75 44.44
C PHE A 2 -33.95 17.39 44.62
N GLU A 3 -34.48 16.39 43.90
CA GLU A 3 -35.86 15.89 44.14
C GLU A 3 -36.07 15.34 45.55
N LEU A 4 -35.02 14.81 46.19
CA LEU A 4 -35.11 14.33 47.57
C LEU A 4 -35.26 15.51 48.54
N VAL A 5 -34.57 16.62 48.27
CA VAL A 5 -34.70 17.86 49.05
C VAL A 5 -36.11 18.43 48.91
N ASP A 6 -36.66 18.48 47.68
CA ASP A 6 -38.03 18.95 47.45
C ASP A 6 -39.08 18.10 48.19
N ARG A 7 -38.94 16.76 48.15
CA ARG A 7 -39.82 15.86 48.92
C ARG A 7 -39.73 16.10 50.43
N ARG A 8 -38.53 16.29 50.97
CA ARG A 8 -38.35 16.56 52.41
C ARG A 8 -38.95 17.88 52.85
N ILE A 9 -38.90 18.91 52.01
CA ILE A 9 -39.55 20.20 52.27
C ILE A 9 -41.09 20.03 52.24
N GLN A 10 -41.63 19.25 51.30
CA GLN A 10 -43.06 18.96 51.26
C GLN A 10 -43.56 18.17 52.48
N ASP A 11 -42.77 17.20 52.96
CA ASP A 11 -43.10 16.39 54.14
C ASP A 11 -43.29 17.23 55.42
N ILE A 12 -42.64 18.40 55.52
CA ILE A 12 -42.73 19.32 56.67
C ILE A 12 -44.12 19.98 56.79
N ARG A 13 -44.92 19.99 55.70
CA ARG A 13 -46.27 20.59 55.64
C ARG A 13 -46.30 22.04 56.15
N GLU A 14 -45.42 22.87 55.59
CA GLU A 14 -45.30 24.29 55.96
C GLU A 14 -46.64 25.05 55.82
N SER A 15 -46.97 25.83 56.86
CA SER A 15 -48.05 26.80 56.85
C SER A 15 -47.50 28.21 56.66
N ARG A 16 -48.18 29.06 55.88
CA ARG A 16 -47.76 30.46 55.68
C ARG A 16 -48.00 31.29 56.93
N LEU A 17 -46.96 32.00 57.38
CA LEU A 17 -47.04 33.04 58.40
C LEU A 17 -47.07 34.41 57.72
N PRO A 18 -48.04 35.29 58.04
CA PRO A 18 -48.12 36.62 57.44
C PRO A 18 -46.80 37.40 57.64
N GLY A 19 -46.24 37.91 56.54
CA GLY A 19 -45.00 38.70 56.56
C GLY A 19 -43.69 37.91 56.51
N PHE A 20 -43.73 36.57 56.52
CA PHE A 20 -42.53 35.71 56.46
C PHE A 20 -42.55 34.78 55.24
N GLN A 21 -41.37 34.53 54.66
CA GLN A 21 -41.19 33.58 53.57
C GLN A 21 -41.11 32.14 54.10
N SER A 22 -41.72 31.19 53.40
CA SER A 22 -41.63 29.76 53.74
C SER A 22 -40.22 29.22 53.46
N ILE A 23 -39.80 28.15 54.14
CA ILE A 23 -38.48 27.53 53.91
C ILE A 23 -38.45 26.96 52.49
N GLY A 24 -39.54 26.32 52.03
CA GLY A 24 -39.64 25.86 50.65
C GLY A 24 -39.44 26.97 49.61
N GLU A 25 -40.04 28.13 49.81
CA GLU A 25 -39.93 29.27 48.89
C GLU A 25 -38.53 29.91 48.93
N PHE A 26 -37.89 29.94 50.10
CA PHE A 26 -36.49 30.40 50.23
C PHE A 26 -35.52 29.43 49.54
N MET A 27 -35.70 28.13 49.78
CA MET A 27 -34.85 27.07 49.24
C MET A 27 -34.99 26.96 47.73
N ASP A 28 -36.21 27.05 47.19
CA ASP A 28 -36.43 27.05 45.73
C ASP A 28 -35.68 28.22 45.06
N ARG A 29 -35.86 29.44 45.58
CA ARG A 29 -35.21 30.64 45.01
C ARG A 29 -33.68 30.61 45.09
N ARG A 30 -33.12 29.93 46.10
CA ARG A 30 -31.67 29.81 46.32
C ARG A 30 -31.04 28.62 45.59
N LEU A 31 -31.72 27.47 45.52
CA LEU A 31 -31.19 26.23 44.97
C LEU A 31 -31.51 26.04 43.48
N SER A 32 -32.61 26.59 42.98
CA SER A 32 -33.01 26.48 41.58
C SER A 32 -31.93 26.99 40.59
N PRO A 33 -31.21 28.10 40.85
CA PRO A 33 -30.08 28.53 40.03
C PRO A 33 -28.92 27.53 39.99
N ALA A 34 -28.57 26.92 41.14
CA ALA A 34 -27.50 25.93 41.22
C ALA A 34 -27.91 24.63 40.51
N ARG A 35 -29.15 24.17 40.69
CA ARG A 35 -29.70 22.98 40.03
C ARG A 35 -29.70 23.13 38.50
N SER A 36 -30.21 24.25 37.98
CA SER A 36 -30.23 24.52 36.54
C SER A 36 -28.82 24.58 35.93
N THR A 37 -27.85 25.13 36.68
CA THR A 37 -26.44 25.13 36.26
C THR A 37 -25.87 23.72 36.19
N CYS A 38 -26.08 22.88 37.21
CA CYS A 38 -25.63 21.49 37.21
C CYS A 38 -26.24 20.69 36.06
N ASP A 39 -27.55 20.85 35.82
CA ASP A 39 -28.23 20.17 34.72
C ASP A 39 -27.69 20.62 33.35
N TRP A 40 -27.40 21.92 33.20
CA TRP A 40 -26.79 22.44 31.98
C TRP A 40 -25.37 21.91 31.77
N VAL A 41 -24.55 21.88 32.82
CA VAL A 41 -23.18 21.34 32.78
C VAL A 41 -23.21 19.85 32.43
N ALA A 42 -24.10 19.07 33.04
CA ALA A 42 -24.26 17.64 32.74
C ALA A 42 -24.63 17.42 31.25
N ARG A 43 -25.62 18.17 30.73
CA ARG A 43 -25.99 18.12 29.31
C ARG A 43 -24.83 18.51 28.39
N ARG A 44 -24.09 19.55 28.75
CA ARG A 44 -22.92 20.01 27.97
C ARG A 44 -21.80 18.98 27.98
N GLN A 45 -21.55 18.33 29.11
CA GLN A 45 -20.57 17.25 29.22
C GLN A 45 -20.95 16.09 28.30
N THR A 46 -22.19 15.62 28.33
CA THR A 46 -22.67 14.56 27.44
C THR A 46 -22.51 14.94 25.97
N ALA A 47 -22.93 16.15 25.59
CA ALA A 47 -22.79 16.64 24.22
C ALA A 47 -21.31 16.73 23.77
N LEU A 48 -20.40 17.09 24.69
CA LEU A 48 -18.97 17.15 24.40
C LEU A 48 -18.38 15.74 24.26
N SER A 49 -18.74 14.81 25.14
CA SER A 49 -18.31 13.41 25.06
C SER A 49 -18.73 12.75 23.75
N GLU A 50 -19.97 12.98 23.31
CA GLU A 50 -20.43 12.50 22.00
C GLU A 50 -19.64 13.13 20.83
N ARG A 51 -19.36 14.43 20.89
CA ARG A 51 -18.54 15.10 19.87
C ARG A 51 -17.13 14.54 19.82
N VAL A 52 -16.49 14.34 20.97
CA VAL A 52 -15.15 13.74 21.05
C VAL A 52 -15.18 12.33 20.47
N SER A 53 -16.16 11.50 20.84
CA SER A 53 -16.30 10.15 20.29
C SER A 53 -16.44 10.16 18.75
N ARG A 54 -17.30 11.04 18.22
CA ARG A 54 -17.42 11.21 16.76
C ARG A 54 -16.12 11.66 16.10
N MET A 55 -15.41 12.62 16.69
CA MET A 55 -14.13 13.09 16.18
C MET A 55 -13.04 12.00 16.23
N SER A 56 -13.00 11.20 17.30
CA SER A 56 -12.09 10.05 17.41
C SER A 56 -12.37 9.01 16.33
N ASN A 57 -13.64 8.71 16.04
CA ASN A 57 -14.02 7.79 14.97
C ASN A 57 -13.58 8.33 13.60
N LEU A 58 -13.81 9.63 13.33
CA LEU A 58 -13.38 10.25 12.07
C LEU A 58 -11.85 10.28 11.91
N LEU A 59 -11.11 10.55 12.98
CA LEU A 59 -9.65 10.50 12.97
C LEU A 59 -9.14 9.08 12.67
N ARG A 60 -9.75 8.06 13.29
CA ARG A 60 -9.45 6.66 13.00
C ARG A 60 -9.67 6.35 11.51
N THR A 61 -10.83 6.69 10.96
CA THR A 61 -11.12 6.52 9.53
C THR A 61 -10.13 7.26 8.64
N ARG A 62 -9.72 8.48 9.01
CA ARG A 62 -8.72 9.25 8.25
C ARG A 62 -7.34 8.59 8.26
N VAL A 63 -6.92 8.05 9.40
CA VAL A 63 -5.65 7.31 9.54
C VAL A 63 -5.70 6.03 8.70
N ASP A 64 -6.78 5.26 8.82
CA ASP A 64 -6.98 4.02 8.05
C ASP A 64 -6.92 4.31 6.54
N PHE A 65 -7.61 5.36 6.08
CA PHE A 65 -7.61 5.77 4.69
C PHE A 65 -6.23 6.26 4.20
N GLN A 66 -5.49 7.03 5.02
CA GLN A 66 -4.11 7.43 4.69
C GLN A 66 -3.18 6.22 4.55
N GLN A 67 -3.35 5.22 5.41
CA GLN A 67 -2.58 3.98 5.35
C GLN A 67 -2.93 3.16 4.08
N GLU A 68 -4.20 3.07 3.71
CA GLU A 68 -4.63 2.47 2.45
C GLU A 68 -4.05 3.19 1.23
N GLN A 69 -4.09 4.54 1.21
CA GLN A 69 -3.50 5.34 0.14
C GLN A 69 -1.99 5.12 0.01
N SER A 70 -1.27 5.04 1.13
CA SER A 70 0.17 4.76 1.14
C SER A 70 0.48 3.39 0.56
N SER A 71 -0.31 2.37 0.91
CA SER A 71 -0.18 1.02 0.36
C SER A 71 -0.46 0.98 -1.15
N GLN A 72 -1.52 1.63 -1.62
CA GLN A 72 -1.81 1.73 -3.05
C GLN A 72 -0.69 2.45 -3.81
N ALA A 73 -0.16 3.55 -3.26
CA ALA A 73 0.96 4.28 -3.86
C ALA A 73 2.23 3.42 -3.94
N LEU A 74 2.51 2.64 -2.88
CA LEU A 74 3.64 1.71 -2.87
C LEU A 74 3.49 0.61 -3.93
N LEU A 75 2.31 -0.02 -4.03
CA LEU A 75 2.03 -1.03 -5.05
C LEU A 75 2.15 -0.46 -6.47
N ALA A 76 1.62 0.74 -6.70
CA ALA A 76 1.75 1.43 -7.98
C ALA A 76 3.22 1.73 -8.32
N ALA A 77 4.01 2.18 -7.35
CA ALA A 77 5.44 2.41 -7.51
C ALA A 77 6.20 1.10 -7.78
N MET A 78 5.84 0.00 -7.10
CA MET A 78 6.41 -1.33 -7.34
C MET A 78 6.10 -1.84 -8.75
N ASN A 79 4.85 -1.75 -9.21
CA ASN A 79 4.47 -2.12 -10.58
C ASN A 79 5.25 -1.30 -11.63
N LYS A 80 5.39 0.01 -11.41
CA LYS A 80 6.18 0.87 -12.30
C LYS A 80 7.66 0.45 -12.31
N ARG A 81 8.23 0.15 -11.14
CA ARG A 81 9.62 -0.31 -11.01
C ARG A 81 9.83 -1.68 -11.66
N GLN A 82 8.93 -2.64 -11.44
CA GLN A 82 8.96 -3.96 -12.08
C GLN A 82 8.91 -3.84 -13.60
N GLY A 83 8.03 -3.00 -14.14
CA GLY A 83 7.98 -2.75 -15.58
C GLY A 83 9.30 -2.17 -16.14
N MET A 84 9.96 -1.29 -15.40
CA MET A 84 11.27 -0.75 -15.79
C MET A 84 12.38 -1.81 -15.67
N GLN A 85 12.37 -2.62 -14.61
CA GLN A 85 13.30 -3.71 -14.41
C GLN A 85 13.19 -4.76 -15.52
N LEU A 86 11.96 -5.10 -15.94
CA LEU A 86 11.73 -6.00 -17.06
C LEU A 86 12.33 -5.45 -18.36
N LYS A 87 12.15 -4.16 -18.65
CA LYS A 87 12.74 -3.51 -19.84
C LYS A 87 14.27 -3.55 -19.81
N LEU A 88 14.88 -3.20 -18.67
CA LEU A 88 16.33 -3.26 -18.50
C LEU A 88 16.85 -4.69 -18.65
N GLN A 89 16.17 -5.67 -18.06
CA GLN A 89 16.53 -7.07 -18.20
C GLN A 89 16.45 -7.53 -19.66
N THR A 90 15.38 -7.21 -20.39
CA THR A 90 15.29 -7.56 -21.83
C THR A 90 16.38 -6.88 -22.65
N THR A 91 16.77 -5.65 -22.32
CA THR A 91 17.90 -4.98 -22.99
C THR A 91 19.25 -5.64 -22.69
N VAL A 92 19.47 -6.09 -21.45
CA VAL A 92 20.70 -6.81 -21.05
C VAL A 92 20.74 -8.21 -21.67
N GLU A 93 19.59 -8.88 -21.74
CA GLU A 93 19.46 -10.17 -22.43
C GLU A 93 19.77 -10.03 -23.92
N GLY A 94 19.31 -8.97 -24.58
CA GLY A 94 19.66 -8.68 -25.98
C GLY A 94 21.16 -8.48 -26.22
N LEU A 95 21.86 -7.79 -25.31
CA LEU A 95 23.31 -7.62 -25.39
C LEU A 95 24.06 -8.94 -25.15
N SER A 96 23.57 -9.79 -24.23
CA SER A 96 24.16 -11.10 -23.96
C SER A 96 24.13 -12.01 -25.19
N VAL A 97 23.05 -11.96 -25.98
CA VAL A 97 22.93 -12.71 -27.23
C VAL A 97 24.00 -12.27 -28.23
N ALA A 98 24.25 -10.98 -28.38
CA ALA A 98 25.30 -10.48 -29.26
C ALA A 98 26.69 -10.98 -28.84
N ALA A 99 27.01 -10.90 -27.54
CA ALA A 99 28.28 -11.38 -26.99
C ALA A 99 28.48 -12.90 -27.17
N ILE A 100 27.47 -13.70 -26.85
CA ILE A 100 27.50 -15.17 -27.02
C ILE A 100 27.64 -15.53 -28.50
N THR A 101 26.92 -14.84 -29.38
CA THR A 101 26.98 -15.09 -30.83
C THR A 101 28.37 -14.81 -31.38
N TYR A 102 29.01 -13.71 -30.96
CA TYR A 102 30.38 -13.39 -31.36
C TYR A 102 31.38 -14.44 -30.89
N TYR A 103 31.28 -14.88 -29.62
CA TYR A 103 32.20 -15.85 -29.05
C TYR A 103 32.09 -17.23 -29.74
N ILE A 104 30.87 -17.69 -30.00
CA ILE A 104 30.64 -18.96 -30.70
C ILE A 104 31.10 -18.87 -32.16
N ALA A 105 30.83 -17.76 -32.85
CA ALA A 105 31.30 -17.56 -34.22
C ALA A 105 32.84 -17.61 -34.31
N GLY A 106 33.53 -16.97 -33.37
CA GLY A 106 34.99 -17.02 -33.27
C GLY A 106 35.52 -18.42 -32.97
N LEU A 107 34.90 -19.15 -32.03
CA LEU A 107 35.33 -20.51 -31.68
C LEU A 107 35.21 -21.47 -32.88
N MET A 108 34.14 -21.35 -33.65
CA MET A 108 33.95 -22.20 -34.83
C MET A 108 34.89 -21.83 -35.99
N HIS A 109 35.29 -20.56 -36.11
CA HIS A 109 36.33 -20.14 -37.05
C HIS A 109 37.66 -20.87 -36.76
N TYR A 110 38.09 -20.91 -35.49
CA TYR A 110 39.29 -21.64 -35.06
C TYR A 110 39.19 -23.17 -35.28
N VAL A 111 38.02 -23.77 -35.03
CA VAL A 111 37.79 -25.20 -35.30
C VAL A 111 37.95 -25.50 -36.80
N ALA A 112 37.44 -24.63 -37.66
CA ALA A 112 37.53 -24.80 -39.09
C ALA A 112 38.97 -24.61 -39.62
N GLU A 113 39.74 -23.66 -39.08
CA GLU A 113 41.18 -23.55 -39.35
C GLU A 113 41.95 -24.80 -38.88
N GLY A 114 41.62 -25.35 -37.71
CA GLY A 114 42.23 -26.57 -37.19
C GLY A 114 41.96 -27.83 -38.03
N LEU A 115 40.76 -27.93 -38.61
CA LEU A 115 40.40 -29.01 -39.54
C LEU A 115 41.08 -28.84 -40.91
N ALA A 116 41.23 -27.61 -41.38
CA ALA A 116 41.98 -27.28 -42.59
C ALA A 116 43.47 -27.64 -42.44
N ALA A 117 44.09 -27.33 -41.29
CA ALA A 117 45.48 -27.69 -40.99
C ALA A 117 45.73 -29.21 -40.97
N LYS A 118 44.68 -30.02 -40.76
CA LYS A 118 44.75 -31.49 -40.71
C LYS A 118 44.54 -32.17 -42.08
N GLY A 119 44.32 -31.39 -43.16
CA GLY A 119 44.25 -31.89 -44.54
C GLY A 119 42.94 -32.58 -44.94
N TRP A 120 41.89 -32.47 -44.12
CA TRP A 120 40.60 -33.13 -44.37
C TRP A 120 39.69 -32.35 -45.35
N VAL A 121 40.11 -31.16 -45.80
CA VAL A 121 39.34 -30.28 -46.68
C VAL A 121 40.25 -29.75 -47.78
N SER A 122 39.84 -29.93 -49.04
CA SER A 122 40.62 -29.55 -50.23
C SER A 122 40.64 -28.04 -50.50
N ASP A 123 39.61 -27.31 -50.02
CA ASP A 123 39.53 -25.84 -50.06
C ASP A 123 39.05 -25.29 -48.70
N PRO A 124 39.98 -25.02 -47.78
CA PRO A 124 39.70 -24.49 -46.44
C PRO A 124 38.81 -23.25 -46.40
N THR A 125 38.94 -22.39 -47.40
CA THR A 125 38.25 -21.10 -47.55
C THR A 125 36.76 -21.25 -47.84
N MET A 126 36.38 -22.27 -48.62
CA MET A 126 34.98 -22.47 -48.99
C MET A 126 34.20 -23.20 -47.89
N ALA A 127 34.82 -24.15 -47.19
CA ALA A 127 34.21 -24.82 -46.04
C ALA A 127 34.01 -23.86 -44.85
N THR A 128 34.97 -22.96 -44.59
CA THR A 128 34.80 -21.88 -43.59
C THR A 128 33.70 -20.89 -44.01
N ALA A 129 33.63 -20.52 -45.29
CA ALA A 129 32.63 -19.59 -45.80
C ALA A 129 31.18 -20.10 -45.63
N TRP A 130 30.94 -21.42 -45.75
CA TRP A 130 29.62 -22.01 -45.52
C TRP A 130 29.32 -22.32 -44.04
N ALA A 131 30.34 -22.60 -43.23
CA ALA A 131 30.15 -22.88 -41.81
C ALA A 131 29.64 -21.65 -41.05
N VAL A 132 30.25 -20.48 -41.28
CA VAL A 132 29.94 -19.22 -40.59
C VAL A 132 28.45 -18.85 -40.61
N PRO A 133 27.75 -18.81 -41.76
CA PRO A 133 26.32 -18.49 -41.79
C PRO A 133 25.43 -19.56 -41.14
N VAL A 134 25.80 -20.85 -41.23
CA VAL A 134 25.05 -21.94 -40.60
C VAL A 134 25.12 -21.84 -39.08
N ILE A 135 26.30 -21.54 -38.53
CA ILE A 135 26.49 -21.35 -37.08
C ILE A 135 25.73 -20.12 -36.59
N ALA A 136 25.79 -19.01 -37.33
CA ALA A 136 25.02 -17.81 -37.01
C ALA A 136 23.51 -18.12 -36.97
N LEU A 137 22.99 -18.90 -37.93
CA LEU A 137 21.60 -19.34 -37.97
C LEU A 137 21.22 -20.24 -36.79
N VAL A 138 22.07 -21.19 -36.41
CA VAL A 138 21.82 -22.11 -35.30
C VAL A 138 21.80 -21.38 -33.96
N VAL A 139 22.76 -20.47 -33.71
CA VAL A 139 22.80 -19.67 -32.49
C VAL A 139 21.59 -18.74 -32.40
N TRP A 140 21.22 -18.10 -33.51
CA TRP A 140 20.02 -17.27 -33.58
C TRP A 140 18.74 -18.08 -33.30
N TRP A 141 18.64 -19.30 -33.82
CA TRP A 141 17.48 -20.16 -33.61
C TRP A 141 17.36 -20.66 -32.16
N ILE A 142 18.47 -21.07 -31.54
CA ILE A 142 18.49 -21.54 -30.14
C ILE A 142 18.15 -20.41 -29.17
N THR A 143 18.75 -19.23 -29.33
CA THR A 143 18.50 -18.06 -28.47
C THR A 143 17.06 -17.58 -28.59
N ARG A 144 16.52 -17.53 -29.83
CA ARG A 144 15.10 -17.23 -30.06
C ARG A 144 14.18 -18.26 -29.40
N ARG A 145 14.49 -19.56 -29.49
CA ARG A 145 13.65 -20.62 -28.91
C ARG A 145 13.65 -20.62 -27.38
N LEU A 146 14.79 -20.31 -26.75
CA LEU A 146 14.91 -20.20 -25.29
C LEU A 146 14.11 -19.02 -24.76
N HIS A 147 14.19 -17.87 -25.43
CA HIS A 147 13.42 -16.67 -25.06
C HIS A 147 11.90 -16.90 -25.20
N TYR A 148 11.46 -17.75 -26.14
CA TYR A 148 10.04 -18.13 -26.29
C TYR A 148 9.53 -19.10 -25.21
N LYS A 149 10.39 -19.93 -24.61
CA LYS A 149 9.98 -20.88 -23.56
C LYS A 149 9.90 -20.26 -22.17
N VAL A 150 10.73 -19.27 -21.88
CA VAL A 150 10.76 -18.61 -20.55
C VAL A 150 9.63 -17.58 -20.39
N PHE A 151 8.99 -17.15 -21.49
CA PHE A 151 7.84 -16.23 -21.49
C PHE A 151 6.47 -16.95 -21.57
N ARG A 152 6.36 -18.19 -21.09
CA ARG A 152 5.08 -18.76 -20.66
C ARG A 152 5.08 -18.71 -19.13
N PRO A 153 4.51 -17.66 -18.51
CA PRO A 153 4.07 -17.79 -17.14
C PRO A 153 3.03 -18.91 -17.12
N ASP A 154 3.15 -19.75 -16.10
CA ASP A 154 2.33 -20.91 -15.84
C ASP A 154 0.83 -20.61 -16.04
N ALA A 155 0.15 -21.53 -16.73
CA ALA A 155 -1.30 -21.63 -16.73
C ALA A 155 -1.77 -22.28 -15.43
#